data_AF-A0A6P1HJJ4-F1
#
_entry.id   AF-A0A6P1HJJ4-F1
#
_cell.length_a   1.000
_cell.length_b   1.000
_cell.length_c   1.000
_cell.angle_alpha   90.00
_cell.angle_beta   90.00
_cell.angle_gamma   90.00
#
_symmetry.space_group_name_H-M   'P 1'
#
loop_
_entity.id
_entity.type
_entity.pdbx_description
1 polymer ?
#
loop_
_entity_poly.entity_id
_entity_poly.type
_entity_poly.pdbx_seq_one_letter_code
_entity_poly.pdbx_strand_id
1 'polypeptide(L)'
;MGYLIGIGVLAIVLCSFYILKQKVSNTDDEINQFVMDKGITEDDLKKALERNEFTLFYQPKLHLRTCEITGAEALIRWEHPQKGLIPPNEFIPIAEATGMILPIGKWALHTACEQTKEWQQEGLPEMVISVNLSGGQLFHPNLAEEIQRILQEVDLSPQFLELEVTESMMMDFELGIQALNELKNIGVQISLDDFGTGYSSLSYLKDLPIDKLKIDQSFVYNCTEDTKDETIVKTIIAMSHELDLGVVAEGVETKGHLLKLQNNLCDEAQGFFFSKPLPSEEFVRRYNEIQDSPQVFSLSKEISREKEMEKLILNAQNELTETVRQQQGMIFKYEKVGDRFIHTLCDGELLYKIGLIPEKVVGKELKDIMPYEDIQPKLSYYERAWNGEDHVSYEGKFADVYYLASLRPVRKGGEVKAVIGSCVDITERKQIEKELIQSESMHRFVLDHVNDLIITLDPHDIIMYASPSVEEILGYPVQDIIGNSIQNYMSSGFLKKEKLDSSNDYHEQLQDINGNMVDVEIIFDSLFDDDGHLEKRVLIGRPHSFVKI
;
A
#
# COMPACT_ATOMS: atom_id res chain seq x y z
N MET A 1 -42.74 34.38 -7.88
CA MET A 1 -41.38 33.90 -8.16
C MET A 1 -41.31 32.45 -8.67
N GLY A 2 -42.29 31.56 -8.41
CA GLY A 2 -42.23 30.16 -8.88
C GLY A 2 -42.50 29.91 -10.38
N TYR A 3 -43.21 30.82 -11.07
CA TYR A 3 -43.59 30.61 -12.48
C TYR A 3 -42.53 30.99 -13.53
N LEU A 4 -41.53 31.82 -13.18
CA LEU A 4 -40.44 32.16 -14.10
C LEU A 4 -39.32 31.10 -14.14
N ILE A 5 -39.17 30.31 -13.07
CA ILE A 5 -38.13 29.28 -12.96
C ILE A 5 -38.51 28.04 -13.80
N GLY A 6 -39.81 27.70 -13.87
CA GLY A 6 -40.29 26.56 -14.66
C GLY A 6 -40.16 26.73 -16.19
N ILE A 7 -40.30 27.97 -16.70
CA ILE A 7 -40.16 28.25 -18.15
C ILE A 7 -38.68 28.22 -18.56
N GLY A 8 -37.77 28.67 -17.69
CA GLY A 8 -36.32 28.62 -17.94
C GLY A 8 -35.77 27.19 -17.99
N VAL A 9 -36.22 26.31 -17.08
CA VAL A 9 -35.79 24.90 -17.08
C VAL A 9 -36.36 24.14 -18.28
N LEU A 10 -37.63 24.38 -18.66
CA LEU A 10 -38.21 23.75 -19.85
C LEU A 10 -37.55 24.25 -21.15
N ALA A 11 -37.17 25.53 -21.23
CA ALA A 11 -36.42 26.08 -22.36
C ALA A 11 -35.01 25.50 -22.45
N ILE A 12 -34.30 25.29 -21.34
CA ILE A 12 -32.97 24.66 -21.32
C ILE A 12 -33.05 23.19 -21.73
N VAL A 13 -34.06 22.45 -21.26
CA VAL A 13 -34.27 21.05 -21.65
C VAL A 13 -34.66 20.94 -23.13
N LEU A 14 -35.55 21.80 -23.63
CA LEU A 14 -35.90 21.84 -25.05
C LEU A 14 -34.74 22.30 -25.95
N CYS A 15 -33.91 23.24 -25.49
CA CYS A 15 -32.71 23.66 -26.22
C CYS A 15 -31.66 22.56 -26.21
N SER A 16 -31.48 21.84 -25.10
CA SER A 16 -30.58 20.69 -25.01
C SER A 16 -31.06 19.53 -25.89
N PHE A 17 -32.37 19.25 -25.94
CA PHE A 17 -32.97 18.25 -26.83
C PHE A 17 -32.89 18.67 -28.30
N TYR A 18 -33.02 19.96 -28.61
CA TYR A 18 -32.88 20.50 -29.97
C TYR A 18 -31.43 20.51 -30.43
N ILE A 19 -30.47 20.80 -29.54
CA ILE A 19 -29.02 20.70 -29.79
C ILE A 19 -28.60 19.23 -29.93
N LEU A 20 -29.15 18.30 -29.13
CA LEU A 20 -28.95 16.86 -29.30
C LEU A 20 -29.55 16.36 -30.62
N LYS A 21 -30.77 16.80 -30.99
CA LYS A 21 -31.36 16.49 -32.30
C LYS A 21 -30.59 17.10 -33.46
N GLN A 22 -30.04 18.31 -33.32
CA GLN A 22 -29.16 18.91 -34.33
C GLN A 22 -27.79 18.23 -34.38
N LYS A 23 -27.23 17.71 -33.27
CA LYS A 23 -25.98 16.93 -33.30
C LYS A 23 -26.18 15.54 -33.90
N VAL A 24 -27.30 14.88 -33.62
CA VAL A 24 -27.66 13.59 -34.23
C VAL A 24 -28.05 13.78 -35.71
N SER A 25 -28.80 14.84 -36.06
CA SER A 25 -29.08 15.11 -37.48
C SER A 25 -27.87 15.66 -38.24
N ASN A 26 -26.97 16.42 -37.60
CA ASN A 26 -25.73 16.85 -38.24
C ASN A 26 -24.76 15.69 -38.42
N THR A 27 -24.75 14.68 -37.55
CA THR A 27 -23.93 13.47 -37.79
C THR A 27 -24.51 12.63 -38.93
N ASP A 28 -25.83 12.46 -39.01
CA ASP A 28 -26.46 11.80 -40.17
C ASP A 28 -26.30 12.60 -41.47
N ASP A 29 -26.41 13.93 -41.44
CA ASP A 29 -26.21 14.80 -42.61
C ASP A 29 -24.73 14.93 -43.00
N GLU A 30 -23.79 14.98 -42.04
CA GLU A 30 -22.34 14.97 -42.31
C GLU A 30 -21.87 13.60 -42.80
N ILE A 31 -22.40 12.50 -42.28
CA ILE A 31 -22.16 11.14 -42.80
C ILE A 31 -22.77 11.00 -44.19
N ASN A 32 -24.01 11.45 -44.41
CA ASN A 32 -24.62 11.43 -45.76
C ASN A 32 -23.83 12.31 -46.74
N GLN A 33 -23.28 13.44 -46.30
CA GLN A 33 -22.46 14.32 -47.12
C GLN A 33 -21.05 13.75 -47.35
N PHE A 34 -20.46 13.06 -46.37
CA PHE A 34 -19.18 12.33 -46.49
C PHE A 34 -19.29 11.08 -47.38
N VAL A 35 -20.37 10.31 -47.25
CA VAL A 35 -20.74 9.16 -48.11
C VAL A 35 -20.95 9.64 -49.56
N MET A 36 -21.56 10.80 -49.77
CA MET A 36 -21.76 11.40 -51.10
C MET A 36 -20.48 11.93 -51.74
N ASP A 37 -19.50 12.41 -50.96
CA ASP A 37 -18.30 13.09 -51.47
C ASP A 37 -17.20 12.11 -51.96
N LYS A 38 -17.15 10.88 -51.42
CA LYS A 38 -16.13 9.86 -51.75
C LYS A 38 -16.59 8.75 -52.71
N GLY A 39 -17.90 8.63 -52.93
CA GLY A 39 -18.49 7.64 -53.85
C GLY A 39 -18.10 6.20 -53.52
N ILE A 40 -18.05 5.87 -52.22
CA ILE A 40 -17.91 4.50 -51.70
C ILE A 40 -19.28 4.13 -51.13
N THR A 41 -19.79 2.96 -51.51
CA THR A 41 -21.10 2.47 -51.07
C THR A 41 -20.99 1.15 -50.33
N GLU A 42 -22.06 0.75 -49.64
CA GLU A 42 -22.20 -0.58 -49.03
C GLU A 42 -21.93 -1.70 -50.05
N ASP A 43 -22.44 -1.56 -51.28
CA ASP A 43 -22.27 -2.53 -52.36
C ASP A 43 -20.79 -2.64 -52.80
N ASP A 44 -20.04 -1.54 -52.72
CA ASP A 44 -18.59 -1.58 -52.98
C ASP A 44 -17.84 -2.33 -51.88
N LEU A 45 -18.17 -2.10 -50.61
CA LEU A 45 -17.57 -2.82 -49.47
C LEU A 45 -17.88 -4.32 -49.51
N LYS A 46 -19.11 -4.67 -49.89
CA LYS A 46 -19.52 -6.07 -50.05
C LYS A 46 -18.76 -6.75 -51.18
N LYS A 47 -18.64 -6.10 -52.34
CA LYS A 47 -17.83 -6.60 -53.46
C LYS A 47 -16.36 -6.71 -53.08
N ALA A 48 -15.83 -5.75 -52.31
CA ALA A 48 -14.45 -5.79 -51.85
C ALA A 48 -14.16 -7.04 -51.01
N LEU A 49 -15.09 -7.39 -50.11
CA LEU A 49 -14.98 -8.62 -49.32
C LEU A 49 -15.11 -9.89 -50.20
N GLU A 50 -16.07 -9.92 -51.12
CA GLU A 50 -16.27 -11.06 -52.04
C GLU A 50 -15.11 -11.27 -53.03
N ARG A 51 -14.38 -10.20 -53.36
CA ARG A 51 -13.28 -10.20 -54.33
C ARG A 51 -11.89 -10.22 -53.70
N ASN A 52 -11.79 -10.34 -52.38
CA ASN A 52 -10.53 -10.30 -51.63
C ASN A 52 -9.72 -9.01 -51.92
N GLU A 53 -10.40 -7.86 -51.96
CA GLU A 53 -9.77 -6.55 -52.16
C GLU A 53 -9.26 -5.95 -50.83
N PHE A 54 -9.58 -6.55 -49.69
CA PHE A 54 -9.00 -6.18 -48.39
C PHE A 54 -7.70 -6.93 -48.14
N THR A 55 -6.73 -6.22 -47.55
CA THR A 55 -5.45 -6.78 -47.13
C THR A 55 -5.04 -6.19 -45.78
N LEU A 56 -4.19 -6.89 -45.04
CA LEU A 56 -3.65 -6.42 -43.76
C LEU A 56 -2.20 -5.97 -43.93
N PHE A 57 -1.92 -4.79 -43.42
CA PHE A 57 -0.56 -4.30 -43.23
C PHE A 57 -0.24 -4.36 -41.75
N TYR A 58 1.02 -4.62 -41.41
CA TYR A 58 1.48 -4.87 -40.05
C TYR A 58 2.47 -3.80 -39.63
N GLN A 59 2.18 -3.12 -38.53
CA GLN A 59 3.08 -2.13 -37.95
C GLN A 59 3.76 -2.72 -36.71
N PRO A 60 5.10 -2.79 -36.65
CA PRO A 60 5.80 -3.39 -35.53
C PRO A 60 5.67 -2.55 -34.25
N LYS A 61 5.46 -3.24 -33.12
CA LYS A 61 5.57 -2.71 -31.75
C LYS A 61 6.90 -3.16 -31.16
N LEU A 62 7.67 -2.21 -30.64
CA LEU A 62 9.00 -2.49 -30.09
C LEU A 62 9.03 -2.21 -28.60
N HIS A 63 9.63 -3.12 -27.84
CA HIS A 63 9.97 -2.85 -26.44
C HIS A 63 11.08 -1.81 -26.40
N LEU A 64 10.82 -0.67 -25.74
CA LEU A 64 11.75 0.47 -25.71
C LEU A 64 13.07 0.19 -24.97
N ARG A 65 13.14 -0.88 -24.17
CA ARG A 65 14.34 -1.29 -23.44
C ARG A 65 15.21 -2.25 -24.25
N THR A 66 14.63 -3.37 -24.69
CA THR A 66 15.37 -4.41 -25.42
C THR A 66 15.52 -4.09 -26.90
N CYS A 67 14.67 -3.19 -27.42
CA CYS A 67 14.53 -2.87 -28.85
C CYS A 67 14.04 -4.08 -29.67
N GLU A 68 13.54 -5.11 -29.00
CA GLU A 68 12.95 -6.28 -29.64
C GLU A 68 11.53 -5.97 -30.07
N ILE A 69 11.13 -6.54 -31.20
CA ILE A 69 9.75 -6.51 -31.66
C ILE A 69 8.94 -7.45 -30.75
N THR A 70 8.00 -6.90 -29.99
CA THR A 70 7.12 -7.66 -29.09
C THR A 70 5.80 -8.04 -29.75
N GLY A 71 5.41 -7.29 -30.79
CA GLY A 71 4.15 -7.50 -31.47
C GLY A 71 4.04 -6.72 -32.77
N ALA A 72 2.88 -6.82 -33.39
CA ALA A 72 2.51 -5.99 -34.51
C ALA A 72 1.02 -5.63 -34.46
N GLU A 73 0.69 -4.42 -34.89
CA GLU A 73 -0.70 -4.02 -35.11
C GLU A 73 -1.13 -4.35 -36.55
N ALA A 74 -2.24 -5.06 -36.68
CA ALA A 74 -2.86 -5.38 -37.96
C ALA A 74 -3.79 -4.24 -38.41
N LEU A 75 -3.38 -3.58 -39.47
CA LEU A 75 -4.02 -2.40 -40.05
C LEU A 75 -4.60 -2.73 -41.41
N ILE A 76 -5.93 -2.76 -41.49
CA ILE A 76 -6.65 -3.05 -42.74
C ILE A 76 -6.35 -2.02 -43.83
N ARG A 77 -6.29 -2.47 -45.08
CA ARG A 77 -6.18 -1.65 -46.28
C ARG A 77 -7.13 -2.18 -47.33
N TRP A 78 -7.65 -1.30 -48.17
CA TRP A 78 -8.49 -1.70 -49.30
C TRP A 78 -7.77 -1.41 -50.61
N GLU A 79 -7.38 -2.47 -51.32
CA GLU A 79 -6.80 -2.42 -52.65
C GLU A 79 -7.89 -2.36 -53.71
N HIS A 80 -8.44 -1.17 -53.92
CA HIS A 80 -9.51 -0.99 -54.89
C HIS A 80 -8.95 -1.05 -56.34
N PRO A 81 -9.50 -1.88 -57.25
CA PRO A 81 -8.94 -2.10 -58.59
C PRO A 81 -8.75 -0.84 -59.45
N GLN A 82 -9.64 0.14 -59.28
CA GLN A 82 -9.62 1.42 -60.01
C GLN A 82 -9.06 2.60 -59.21
N LYS A 83 -9.32 2.67 -57.90
CA LYS A 83 -8.95 3.81 -57.03
C LYS A 83 -7.58 3.63 -56.34
N GLY A 84 -6.98 2.43 -56.43
CA GLY A 84 -5.75 2.10 -55.74
C GLY A 84 -5.98 1.82 -54.25
N LEU A 85 -4.95 2.05 -53.44
CA LEU A 85 -4.99 1.80 -51.99
C LEU A 85 -5.84 2.87 -51.28
N ILE A 86 -6.97 2.46 -50.72
CA ILE A 86 -7.87 3.31 -49.93
C ILE A 86 -7.55 3.11 -48.44
N PRO A 87 -7.28 4.19 -47.68
CA PRO A 87 -6.97 4.12 -46.26
C PRO A 87 -8.23 3.90 -45.38
N PRO A 88 -8.08 3.32 -44.16
CA PRO A 88 -9.20 3.01 -43.26
C PRO A 88 -10.14 4.18 -42.97
N ASN A 89 -9.59 5.38 -42.74
CA ASN A 89 -10.36 6.57 -42.42
C ASN A 89 -11.37 6.98 -43.52
N GLU A 90 -11.24 6.48 -44.75
CA GLU A 90 -12.19 6.74 -45.83
C GLU A 90 -13.34 5.74 -45.90
N PHE A 91 -13.16 4.49 -45.43
CA PHE A 91 -14.16 3.44 -45.62
C PHE A 91 -14.71 2.83 -44.33
N ILE A 92 -13.96 2.88 -43.21
CA ILE A 92 -14.43 2.39 -41.91
C ILE A 92 -15.70 3.12 -41.42
N PRO A 93 -15.82 4.46 -41.51
CA PRO A 93 -17.05 5.14 -41.11
C PRO A 93 -18.28 4.65 -41.90
N ILE A 94 -18.09 4.33 -43.18
CA ILE A 94 -19.14 3.81 -44.05
C ILE A 94 -19.47 2.37 -43.67
N ALA A 95 -18.45 1.55 -43.37
CA ALA A 95 -18.63 0.18 -42.90
C ALA A 95 -19.41 0.14 -41.58
N GLU A 96 -19.14 1.06 -40.65
CA GLU A 96 -19.87 1.19 -39.40
C GLU A 96 -21.33 1.61 -39.62
N ALA A 97 -21.56 2.65 -40.42
CA ALA A 97 -22.90 3.15 -40.71
C ALA A 97 -23.80 2.12 -41.45
N THR A 98 -23.20 1.22 -42.24
CA THR A 98 -23.91 0.20 -43.02
C THR A 98 -23.94 -1.18 -42.34
N GLY A 99 -23.27 -1.36 -41.21
CA GLY A 99 -23.11 -2.66 -40.55
C GLY A 99 -22.12 -3.61 -41.23
N MET A 100 -21.50 -3.22 -42.34
CA MET A 100 -20.42 -3.96 -43.02
C MET A 100 -19.14 -4.09 -42.17
N ILE A 101 -19.02 -3.31 -41.10
CA ILE A 101 -17.91 -3.43 -40.16
C ILE A 101 -17.86 -4.80 -39.48
N LEU A 102 -19.01 -5.46 -39.28
CA LEU A 102 -19.08 -6.79 -38.66
C LEU A 102 -18.40 -7.86 -39.54
N PRO A 103 -18.80 -8.08 -40.82
CA PRO A 103 -18.15 -9.07 -41.66
C PRO A 103 -16.70 -8.70 -42.01
N ILE A 104 -16.37 -7.41 -42.16
CA ILE A 104 -14.99 -6.95 -42.40
C ILE A 104 -14.10 -7.23 -41.18
N GLY A 105 -14.58 -6.90 -39.98
CA GLY A 105 -13.85 -7.12 -38.74
C GLY A 105 -13.63 -8.60 -38.44
N LYS A 106 -14.63 -9.45 -38.73
CA LYS A 106 -14.47 -10.92 -38.69
C LYS A 106 -13.35 -11.39 -39.61
N TRP A 107 -13.35 -10.93 -40.86
CA TRP A 107 -12.31 -11.26 -41.83
C TRP A 107 -10.93 -10.79 -41.36
N ALA A 108 -10.83 -9.57 -40.81
CA ALA A 108 -9.58 -9.02 -40.29
C ALA A 108 -9.04 -9.84 -39.11
N LEU A 109 -9.89 -10.21 -38.14
CA LEU A 109 -9.52 -11.06 -37.00
C LEU A 109 -8.99 -12.42 -37.46
N HIS A 110 -9.69 -13.08 -38.37
CA HIS A 110 -9.27 -14.37 -38.91
C HIS A 110 -7.92 -14.27 -39.63
N THR A 111 -7.78 -13.31 -40.53
CA THR A 111 -6.56 -13.11 -41.32
C THR A 111 -5.36 -12.75 -40.43
N ALA A 112 -5.56 -11.93 -39.40
CA ALA A 112 -4.51 -11.57 -38.44
C ALA A 112 -4.05 -12.79 -37.60
N CYS A 113 -5.01 -13.63 -37.15
CA CYS A 113 -4.68 -14.85 -36.43
C CYS A 113 -3.93 -15.84 -37.33
N GLU A 114 -4.40 -16.06 -38.56
CA GLU A 114 -3.74 -16.92 -39.55
C GLU A 114 -2.31 -16.46 -39.81
N GLN A 115 -2.12 -15.16 -40.07
CA GLN A 115 -0.79 -14.62 -40.34
C GLN A 115 0.16 -14.82 -39.16
N THR A 116 -0.33 -14.65 -37.94
CA THR A 116 0.46 -14.85 -36.72
C THR A 116 0.91 -16.29 -36.58
N LYS A 117 0.02 -17.25 -36.87
CA LYS A 117 0.34 -18.67 -36.86
C LYS A 117 1.34 -19.03 -37.97
N GLU A 118 1.19 -18.44 -39.16
CA GLU A 118 2.16 -18.61 -40.26
C GLU A 118 3.54 -18.11 -39.85
N TRP A 119 3.65 -16.94 -39.25
CA TRP A 119 4.93 -16.42 -38.75
C TRP A 119 5.58 -17.33 -37.71
N GLN A 120 4.80 -17.90 -36.78
CA GLN A 120 5.31 -18.90 -35.83
C GLN A 120 5.84 -20.15 -36.53
N GLN A 121 5.19 -20.60 -37.60
CA GLN A 121 5.63 -21.76 -38.39
C GLN A 121 6.88 -21.47 -39.23
N GLU A 122 7.04 -20.23 -39.68
CA GLU A 122 8.25 -19.76 -40.39
C GLU A 122 9.45 -19.54 -39.46
N GLY A 123 9.26 -19.65 -38.14
CA GLY A 123 10.31 -19.57 -37.13
C GLY A 123 10.59 -18.15 -36.62
N LEU A 124 9.68 -17.20 -36.87
CA LEU A 124 9.71 -15.91 -36.17
C LEU A 124 9.41 -16.11 -34.68
N PRO A 125 9.94 -15.24 -33.79
CA PRO A 125 9.57 -15.26 -32.38
C PRO A 125 8.06 -15.16 -32.19
N GLU A 126 7.57 -15.75 -31.10
CA GLU A 126 6.17 -15.64 -30.71
C GLU A 126 5.83 -14.18 -30.37
N MET A 127 5.07 -13.53 -31.25
CA MET A 127 4.68 -12.13 -31.15
C MET A 127 3.18 -12.00 -30.96
N VAL A 128 2.77 -10.92 -30.31
CA VAL A 128 1.36 -10.57 -30.14
C VAL A 128 0.87 -9.80 -31.36
N ILE A 129 -0.25 -10.20 -31.94
CA ILE A 129 -0.94 -9.44 -32.99
C ILE A 129 -2.08 -8.64 -32.38
N SER A 130 -2.10 -7.34 -32.64
CA SER A 130 -3.16 -6.45 -32.19
C SER A 130 -4.15 -6.18 -33.32
N VAL A 131 -5.45 -6.29 -33.02
CA VAL A 131 -6.54 -6.05 -33.97
C VAL A 131 -7.52 -5.05 -33.36
N ASN A 132 -7.79 -3.98 -34.10
CA ASN A 132 -8.78 -2.97 -33.73
C ASN A 132 -10.21 -3.52 -33.78
N LEU A 133 -10.98 -3.30 -32.72
CA LEU A 133 -12.41 -3.57 -32.67
C LEU A 133 -13.20 -2.28 -32.82
N SER A 134 -14.28 -2.31 -33.61
CA SER A 134 -15.27 -1.24 -33.62
C SER A 134 -16.27 -1.37 -32.45
N GLY A 135 -16.93 -0.27 -32.09
CA GLY A 135 -17.95 -0.28 -31.04
C GLY A 135 -19.13 -1.18 -31.42
N GLY A 136 -19.51 -1.20 -32.69
CA GLY A 136 -20.54 -2.10 -33.22
C GLY A 136 -20.17 -3.59 -33.09
N GLN A 137 -18.88 -3.93 -33.16
CA GLN A 137 -18.40 -5.30 -32.95
C GLN A 137 -18.35 -5.66 -31.46
N LEU A 138 -17.82 -4.80 -30.60
CA LEU A 138 -17.67 -5.08 -29.16
C LEU A 138 -18.99 -5.49 -28.50
N PHE A 139 -20.09 -4.83 -28.89
CA PHE A 139 -21.43 -5.11 -28.37
C PHE A 139 -22.22 -6.12 -29.22
N HIS A 140 -21.61 -6.70 -30.26
CA HIS A 140 -22.29 -7.70 -31.07
C HIS A 140 -22.44 -9.01 -30.26
N PRO A 141 -23.66 -9.61 -30.24
CA PRO A 141 -23.86 -10.88 -29.55
C PRO A 141 -22.89 -11.96 -30.04
N ASN A 142 -22.35 -12.75 -29.11
CA ASN A 142 -21.48 -13.89 -29.37
C ASN A 142 -20.11 -13.53 -29.99
N LEU A 143 -19.64 -12.28 -29.90
CA LEU A 143 -18.28 -11.92 -30.33
C LEU A 143 -17.22 -12.85 -29.69
N ALA A 144 -17.36 -13.11 -28.38
CA ALA A 144 -16.46 -13.98 -27.65
C ALA A 144 -16.42 -15.42 -28.21
N GLU A 145 -17.58 -16.01 -28.50
CA GLU A 145 -17.68 -17.33 -29.11
C GLU A 145 -17.08 -17.36 -30.53
N GLU A 146 -17.26 -16.27 -31.28
CA GLU A 146 -16.68 -16.13 -32.61
C GLU A 146 -15.15 -16.06 -32.58
N ILE A 147 -14.57 -15.26 -31.70
CA ILE A 147 -13.12 -15.17 -31.52
C ILE A 147 -12.56 -16.51 -31.05
N GLN A 148 -13.23 -17.17 -30.10
CA GLN A 148 -12.81 -18.51 -29.64
C GLN A 148 -12.81 -19.52 -30.79
N ARG A 149 -13.82 -19.50 -31.67
CA ARG A 149 -13.87 -20.37 -32.84
C ARG A 149 -12.73 -20.07 -33.82
N ILE A 150 -12.46 -18.79 -34.12
CA ILE A 150 -11.35 -18.40 -35.00
C ILE A 150 -10.01 -18.90 -34.44
N LEU A 151 -9.75 -18.69 -33.15
CA LEU A 151 -8.51 -19.15 -32.50
C LEU A 151 -8.36 -20.69 -32.57
N GLN A 152 -9.46 -21.43 -32.44
CA GLN A 152 -9.46 -22.90 -32.57
C GLN A 152 -9.25 -23.37 -34.02
N GLU A 153 -9.87 -22.69 -34.99
CA GLU A 153 -9.73 -23.00 -36.43
C GLU A 153 -8.27 -22.78 -36.89
N VAL A 154 -7.63 -21.73 -36.41
CA VAL A 154 -6.24 -21.37 -36.74
C VAL A 154 -5.20 -22.10 -35.88
N ASP A 155 -5.61 -22.70 -34.76
CA ASP A 155 -4.71 -23.26 -33.73
C ASP A 155 -3.75 -22.20 -33.13
N LEU A 156 -4.26 -21.01 -32.82
CA LEU A 156 -3.49 -19.93 -32.18
C LEU A 156 -3.83 -19.84 -30.69
N SER A 157 -2.81 -19.77 -29.83
CA SER A 157 -3.04 -19.52 -28.40
C SER A 157 -3.64 -18.12 -28.18
N PRO A 158 -4.70 -17.97 -27.37
CA PRO A 158 -5.38 -16.68 -27.15
C PRO A 158 -4.44 -15.54 -26.72
N GLN A 159 -3.39 -15.84 -25.96
CA GLN A 159 -2.43 -14.86 -25.46
C GLN A 159 -1.65 -14.08 -26.54
N PHE A 160 -1.65 -14.58 -27.79
CA PHE A 160 -1.02 -13.93 -28.93
C PHE A 160 -1.96 -13.02 -29.71
N LEU A 161 -3.22 -12.93 -29.31
CA LEU A 161 -4.19 -11.97 -29.85
C LEU A 161 -4.44 -10.88 -28.82
N GLU A 162 -4.24 -9.64 -29.24
CA GLU A 162 -4.58 -8.43 -28.49
C GLU A 162 -5.72 -7.71 -29.23
N LEU A 163 -6.76 -7.33 -28.49
CA LEU A 163 -7.91 -6.61 -29.01
C LEU A 163 -7.82 -5.16 -28.57
N GLU A 164 -7.79 -4.25 -29.53
CA GLU A 164 -7.73 -2.82 -29.26
C GLU A 164 -9.14 -2.25 -29.26
N VAL A 165 -9.53 -1.60 -28.15
CA VAL A 165 -10.83 -0.96 -27.97
C VAL A 165 -10.61 0.51 -27.66
N THR A 166 -11.42 1.41 -28.20
CA THR A 166 -11.25 2.83 -27.93
C THR A 166 -11.98 3.25 -26.66
N GLU A 167 -11.52 4.35 -26.05
CA GLU A 167 -12.17 4.94 -24.87
C GLU A 167 -13.66 5.25 -25.09
N SER A 168 -14.04 5.71 -26.28
CA SER A 168 -15.43 6.10 -26.57
C SER A 168 -16.40 4.92 -26.57
N MET A 169 -15.90 3.69 -26.76
CA MET A 169 -16.71 2.47 -26.64
C MET A 169 -17.13 2.19 -25.20
N MET A 170 -16.47 2.81 -24.21
CA MET A 170 -16.75 2.62 -22.78
C MET A 170 -17.83 3.57 -22.24
N MET A 171 -18.60 4.26 -23.11
CA MET A 171 -19.68 5.16 -22.68
C MET A 171 -20.80 4.45 -21.91
N ASP A 172 -21.13 3.20 -22.27
CA ASP A 172 -21.95 2.31 -21.44
C ASP A 172 -21.02 1.39 -20.65
N PHE A 173 -20.61 1.88 -19.49
CA PHE A 173 -19.56 1.28 -18.68
C PHE A 173 -19.90 -0.15 -18.22
N GLU A 174 -21.16 -0.41 -17.85
CA GLU A 174 -21.58 -1.74 -17.38
C GLU A 174 -21.57 -2.77 -18.52
N LEU A 175 -22.12 -2.40 -19.69
CA LEU A 175 -22.09 -3.28 -20.86
C LEU A 175 -20.65 -3.48 -21.38
N GLY A 176 -19.84 -2.43 -21.37
CA GLY A 176 -18.43 -2.49 -21.78
C GLY A 176 -17.64 -3.48 -20.91
N ILE A 177 -17.72 -3.35 -19.58
CA ILE A 177 -17.06 -4.29 -18.65
C ILE A 177 -17.50 -5.72 -18.88
N GLN A 178 -18.80 -5.96 -19.10
CA GLN A 178 -19.29 -7.31 -19.34
C GLN A 178 -18.66 -7.90 -20.61
N ALA A 179 -18.70 -7.16 -21.72
CA ALA A 179 -18.11 -7.58 -22.99
C ALA A 179 -16.60 -7.85 -22.87
N LEU A 180 -15.85 -6.95 -22.22
CA LEU A 180 -14.41 -7.13 -22.03
C LEU A 180 -14.09 -8.35 -21.13
N ASN A 181 -14.87 -8.60 -20.07
CA ASN A 181 -14.69 -9.80 -19.24
C ASN A 181 -14.95 -11.09 -20.03
N GLU A 182 -15.96 -11.11 -20.90
CA GLU A 182 -16.22 -12.25 -21.78
C GLU A 182 -15.01 -12.52 -22.71
N LEU A 183 -14.39 -11.47 -23.24
CA LEU A 183 -13.16 -11.58 -24.04
C LEU A 183 -11.97 -12.06 -23.19
N LYS A 184 -11.75 -11.48 -22.00
CA LYS A 184 -10.67 -11.92 -21.09
C LYS A 184 -10.79 -13.38 -20.67
N ASN A 185 -12.01 -13.90 -20.52
CA ASN A 185 -12.23 -15.31 -20.20
C ASN A 185 -11.75 -16.27 -21.31
N ILE A 186 -11.60 -15.79 -22.56
CA ILE A 186 -10.97 -16.56 -23.65
C ILE A 186 -9.45 -16.64 -23.46
N GLY A 187 -8.86 -15.65 -22.78
CA GLY A 187 -7.42 -15.51 -22.56
C GLY A 187 -6.71 -14.56 -23.54
N VAL A 188 -7.46 -13.75 -24.28
CA VAL A 188 -6.89 -12.69 -25.13
C VAL A 188 -6.39 -11.51 -24.30
N GLN A 189 -5.49 -10.73 -24.90
CA GLN A 189 -5.08 -9.43 -24.34
C GLN A 189 -6.04 -8.34 -24.80
N ILE A 190 -6.19 -7.29 -24.01
CA ILE A 190 -7.03 -6.14 -24.32
C ILE A 190 -6.23 -4.87 -24.05
N SER A 191 -6.17 -3.99 -25.05
CA SER A 191 -5.57 -2.67 -24.89
C SER A 191 -6.61 -1.58 -25.08
N LEU A 192 -6.56 -0.56 -24.24
CA LEU A 192 -7.38 0.64 -24.41
C LEU A 192 -6.65 1.65 -25.29
N ASP A 193 -7.24 1.98 -26.42
CA ASP A 193 -6.71 2.88 -27.44
C ASP A 193 -7.21 4.32 -27.33
N ASP A 194 -6.48 5.24 -27.96
CA ASP A 194 -6.75 6.69 -28.00
C ASP A 194 -6.86 7.34 -26.61
N PHE A 195 -6.19 6.79 -25.59
CA PHE A 195 -6.37 7.21 -24.21
C PHE A 195 -5.96 8.68 -24.00
N GLY A 196 -6.86 9.46 -23.40
CA GLY A 196 -6.65 10.88 -23.10
C GLY A 196 -7.26 11.86 -24.12
N THR A 197 -7.77 11.37 -25.25
CA THR A 197 -8.48 12.20 -26.24
C THR A 197 -9.97 12.40 -25.92
N GLY A 198 -10.52 11.58 -25.02
CA GLY A 198 -11.93 11.57 -24.61
C GLY A 198 -12.20 12.07 -23.18
N TYR A 199 -13.41 11.79 -22.69
CA TYR A 199 -13.85 12.13 -21.34
C TYR A 199 -13.58 10.97 -20.35
N SER A 200 -12.33 10.53 -20.26
CA SER A 200 -11.93 9.48 -19.32
C SER A 200 -12.11 9.96 -17.88
N SER A 201 -13.01 9.31 -17.14
CA SER A 201 -12.99 9.41 -15.68
C SER A 201 -12.06 8.34 -15.14
N LEU A 202 -10.90 8.78 -14.63
CA LEU A 202 -9.90 7.97 -13.91
C LEU A 202 -10.53 6.99 -12.89
N SER A 203 -11.71 7.32 -12.37
CA SER A 203 -12.48 6.49 -11.43
C SER A 203 -12.76 5.08 -11.91
N TYR A 204 -12.87 4.88 -13.22
CA TYR A 204 -13.33 3.62 -13.82
C TYR A 204 -12.21 2.77 -14.40
N LEU A 205 -11.06 3.39 -14.70
CA LEU A 205 -9.91 2.72 -15.29
C LEU A 205 -9.42 1.54 -14.44
N LYS A 206 -9.48 1.68 -13.10
CA LYS A 206 -9.11 0.63 -12.14
C LYS A 206 -10.00 -0.63 -12.20
N ASP A 207 -11.20 -0.51 -12.76
CA ASP A 207 -12.19 -1.60 -12.80
C ASP A 207 -12.28 -2.22 -14.21
N LEU A 208 -11.59 -1.64 -15.21
CA LEU A 208 -11.55 -2.16 -16.57
C LEU A 208 -10.60 -3.36 -16.66
N PRO A 209 -11.04 -4.50 -17.21
CA PRO A 209 -10.21 -5.70 -17.33
C PRO A 209 -9.32 -5.61 -18.58
N ILE A 210 -8.40 -4.64 -18.59
CA ILE A 210 -7.44 -4.37 -19.67
C ILE A 210 -6.03 -4.76 -19.25
N ASP A 211 -5.14 -4.98 -20.22
CA ASP A 211 -3.73 -5.34 -20.01
C ASP A 211 -2.80 -4.16 -20.36
N LYS A 212 -3.22 -3.30 -21.30
CA LYS A 212 -2.39 -2.21 -21.81
C LYS A 212 -3.18 -0.92 -22.03
N LEU A 213 -2.46 0.19 -21.93
CA LEU A 213 -2.90 1.53 -22.33
C LEU A 213 -2.07 2.03 -23.50
N LYS A 214 -2.73 2.52 -24.55
CA LYS A 214 -2.07 3.14 -25.70
C LYS A 214 -2.16 4.66 -25.59
N ILE A 215 -1.02 5.33 -25.64
CA ILE A 215 -0.93 6.79 -25.63
C ILE A 215 -1.10 7.28 -27.06
N ASP A 216 -2.16 8.07 -27.28
CA ASP A 216 -2.47 8.64 -28.59
C ASP A 216 -1.30 9.45 -29.17
N GLN A 217 -1.15 9.37 -30.48
CA GLN A 217 -0.10 10.05 -31.24
C GLN A 217 -0.11 11.56 -31.06
N SER A 218 -1.26 12.20 -30.78
CA SER A 218 -1.32 13.66 -30.63
C SER A 218 -0.49 14.15 -29.43
N PHE A 219 -0.49 13.39 -28.33
CA PHE A 219 0.35 13.68 -27.16
C PHE A 219 1.82 13.40 -27.42
N VAL A 220 2.12 12.27 -28.08
CA VAL A 220 3.50 11.87 -28.38
C VAL A 220 4.16 12.85 -29.37
N TYR A 221 3.43 13.32 -30.38
CA TYR A 221 3.93 14.27 -31.36
C TYR A 221 4.36 15.60 -30.74
N ASN A 222 3.59 16.12 -29.78
CA ASN A 222 3.87 17.41 -29.16
C ASN A 222 4.78 17.33 -27.92
N CYS A 223 5.02 16.15 -27.35
CA CYS A 223 5.72 16.02 -26.05
C CYS A 223 7.17 16.51 -26.04
N THR A 224 7.78 16.77 -27.20
CA THR A 224 9.12 17.39 -27.28
C THR A 224 9.11 18.90 -27.21
N GLU A 225 7.99 19.55 -27.52
CA GLU A 225 7.86 21.01 -27.62
C GLU A 225 6.88 21.59 -26.58
N ASP A 226 5.80 20.88 -26.25
CA ASP A 226 4.81 21.30 -25.26
C ASP A 226 5.02 20.57 -23.92
N THR A 227 5.26 21.36 -22.87
CA THR A 227 5.42 20.85 -21.50
C THR A 227 4.13 20.27 -20.92
N LYS A 228 2.97 20.67 -21.43
CA LYS A 228 1.68 20.10 -21.04
C LYS A 228 1.52 18.68 -21.58
N ASP A 229 1.76 18.49 -22.87
CA ASP A 229 1.67 17.17 -23.50
C ASP A 229 2.75 16.23 -22.95
N GLU A 230 3.95 16.75 -22.66
CA GLU A 230 4.96 16.00 -21.88
C GLU A 230 4.44 15.54 -20.51
N THR A 231 3.73 16.43 -19.80
CA THR A 231 3.18 16.11 -18.47
C THR A 231 2.06 15.07 -18.58
N ILE A 232 1.23 15.14 -19.62
CA ILE A 232 0.18 14.16 -19.90
C ILE A 232 0.82 12.79 -20.17
N VAL A 233 1.79 12.70 -21.09
CA VAL A 233 2.53 11.46 -21.38
C VAL A 233 3.13 10.86 -20.10
N LYS A 234 3.83 11.66 -19.28
CA LYS A 234 4.39 11.20 -18.00
C LYS A 234 3.32 10.66 -17.05
N THR A 235 2.19 11.35 -16.96
CA THR A 235 1.10 10.97 -16.05
C THR A 235 0.46 9.66 -16.50
N ILE A 236 0.24 9.48 -17.81
CA ILE A 236 -0.31 8.23 -18.35
C ILE A 236 0.64 7.07 -18.08
N ILE A 237 1.95 7.23 -18.34
CA ILE A 237 2.94 6.18 -18.07
C ILE A 237 2.95 5.79 -16.59
N ALA A 238 3.09 6.78 -15.69
CA ALA A 238 3.15 6.52 -14.26
C ALA A 238 1.86 5.85 -13.74
N MET A 239 0.69 6.35 -14.16
CA MET A 239 -0.59 5.77 -13.76
C MET A 239 -0.75 4.33 -14.22
N SER A 240 -0.35 4.02 -15.46
CA SER A 240 -0.46 2.67 -16.01
C SER A 240 0.36 1.69 -15.18
N HIS A 241 1.59 2.06 -14.82
CA HIS A 241 2.46 1.24 -13.97
C HIS A 241 1.92 1.05 -12.56
N GLU A 242 1.29 2.07 -11.96
CA GLU A 242 0.63 1.94 -10.64
C GLU A 242 -0.62 1.06 -10.67
N LEU A 243 -1.20 0.84 -11.86
CA LEU A 243 -2.34 -0.05 -12.09
C LEU A 243 -1.93 -1.42 -12.64
N ASP A 244 -0.63 -1.74 -12.66
CA ASP A 244 -0.07 -2.96 -13.25
C ASP A 244 -0.43 -3.17 -14.74
N LEU A 245 -0.59 -2.06 -15.49
CA LEU A 245 -0.89 -2.04 -16.93
C LEU A 245 0.37 -1.74 -17.75
N GLY A 246 0.52 -2.41 -18.89
CA GLY A 246 1.56 -2.07 -19.87
C GLY A 246 1.24 -0.80 -20.66
N VAL A 247 2.26 -0.09 -21.15
CA VAL A 247 2.07 1.14 -21.93
C VAL A 247 2.69 1.06 -23.31
N VAL A 248 1.89 1.41 -24.32
CA VAL A 248 2.34 1.55 -25.71
C VAL A 248 2.22 3.00 -26.14
N ALA A 249 3.30 3.62 -26.58
CA ALA A 249 3.25 4.97 -27.15
C ALA A 249 3.13 4.94 -28.68
N GLU A 250 2.14 5.64 -29.22
CA GLU A 250 1.91 5.70 -30.66
C GLU A 250 2.53 6.94 -31.32
N GLY A 251 2.69 6.92 -32.65
CA GLY A 251 3.14 8.12 -33.38
C GLY A 251 4.59 8.52 -33.09
N VAL A 252 5.47 7.56 -32.76
CA VAL A 252 6.90 7.85 -32.64
C VAL A 252 7.49 8.09 -34.03
N GLU A 253 7.76 9.35 -34.37
CA GLU A 253 8.30 9.76 -35.67
C GLU A 253 9.74 10.28 -35.61
N THR A 254 10.18 10.77 -34.44
CA THR A 254 11.50 11.38 -34.28
C THR A 254 12.29 10.72 -33.15
N LYS A 255 13.62 10.87 -33.23
CA LYS A 255 14.52 10.51 -32.13
C LYS A 255 14.16 11.25 -30.83
N GLY A 256 13.64 12.48 -30.93
CA GLY A 256 13.18 13.25 -29.78
C GLY A 256 12.05 12.55 -29.03
N HIS A 257 11.04 12.04 -29.75
CA HIS A 257 9.92 11.30 -29.15
C HIS A 257 10.43 10.05 -28.43
N LEU A 258 11.26 9.26 -29.11
CA LEU A 258 11.85 8.04 -28.55
C LEU A 258 12.62 8.31 -27.24
N LEU A 259 13.51 9.31 -27.24
CA LEU A 259 14.28 9.67 -26.05
C LEU A 259 13.38 10.13 -24.90
N LYS A 260 12.30 10.84 -25.20
CA LYS A 260 11.36 11.33 -24.19
C LYS A 260 10.60 10.17 -23.54
N LEU A 261 10.22 9.17 -24.33
CA LEU A 261 9.51 7.97 -23.90
C LEU A 261 10.42 6.95 -23.18
N GLN A 262 11.72 6.91 -23.50
CA GLN A 262 12.72 6.08 -22.78
C GLN A 262 13.19 6.70 -21.46
N ASN A 263 13.43 8.02 -21.43
CA ASN A 263 13.20 8.81 -20.21
C ASN A 263 11.73 8.58 -19.80
N ASN A 264 11.13 8.95 -18.69
CA ASN A 264 9.75 8.48 -18.36
C ASN A 264 9.47 6.95 -18.30
N LEU A 265 10.32 6.06 -18.86
CA LEU A 265 10.25 4.59 -18.73
C LEU A 265 9.02 3.94 -19.40
N CYS A 266 8.58 4.42 -20.57
CA CYS A 266 7.53 3.75 -21.34
C CYS A 266 7.97 2.32 -21.78
N ASP A 267 7.03 1.37 -21.84
CA ASP A 267 7.34 -0.05 -22.07
C ASP A 267 7.54 -0.36 -23.56
N GLU A 268 6.55 -0.03 -24.39
CA GLU A 268 6.51 -0.30 -25.83
C GLU A 268 6.26 0.99 -26.62
N ALA A 269 6.66 0.99 -27.88
CA ALA A 269 6.28 2.05 -28.80
C ALA A 269 6.08 1.57 -30.23
N GLN A 270 5.28 2.34 -30.97
CA GLN A 270 5.07 2.17 -32.39
C GLN A 270 5.06 3.52 -33.12
N GLY A 271 5.48 3.51 -34.38
CA GLY A 271 5.51 4.73 -35.19
C GLY A 271 6.47 4.66 -36.37
N PHE A 272 6.40 5.66 -37.24
CA PHE A 272 7.14 5.71 -38.50
C PHE A 272 8.65 5.87 -38.33
N PHE A 273 9.12 6.24 -37.13
CA PHE A 273 10.53 6.21 -36.79
C PHE A 273 11.13 4.80 -36.92
N PHE A 274 10.35 3.76 -36.57
CA PHE A 274 10.77 2.36 -36.68
C PHE A 274 10.42 1.79 -38.04
N SER A 275 9.13 1.77 -38.36
CA SER A 275 8.61 1.36 -39.66
C SER A 275 7.21 1.90 -39.88
N LYS A 276 6.90 2.14 -41.16
CA LYS A 276 5.50 2.25 -41.59
C LYS A 276 4.83 0.86 -41.53
N PRO A 277 3.49 0.79 -41.58
CA PRO A 277 2.78 -0.46 -41.80
C PRO A 277 3.29 -1.14 -43.08
N LEU A 278 3.57 -2.44 -43.01
CA LEU A 278 4.15 -3.24 -44.11
C LEU A 278 3.26 -4.43 -44.48
N PRO A 279 3.21 -4.86 -45.75
CA PRO A 279 2.69 -6.19 -46.09
C PRO A 279 3.45 -7.29 -45.33
N SER A 280 2.83 -8.46 -45.12
CA SER A 280 3.41 -9.56 -44.34
C SER A 280 4.79 -9.99 -44.85
N GLU A 281 4.94 -10.21 -46.15
CA GLU A 281 6.23 -10.62 -46.75
C GLU A 281 7.36 -9.62 -46.46
N GLU A 282 7.06 -8.32 -46.54
CA GLU A 282 8.04 -7.26 -46.30
C GLU A 282 8.33 -7.10 -44.80
N PHE A 283 7.35 -7.35 -43.93
CA PHE A 283 7.54 -7.39 -42.48
C PHE A 283 8.57 -8.47 -42.10
N VAL A 284 8.40 -9.71 -42.60
CA VAL A 284 9.35 -10.81 -42.35
C VAL A 284 10.74 -10.46 -42.86
N ARG A 285 10.82 -9.94 -44.09
CA ARG A 285 12.10 -9.57 -44.72
C ARG A 285 12.87 -8.51 -43.91
N ARG A 286 12.16 -7.52 -43.38
CA ARG A 286 12.73 -6.39 -42.65
C ARG A 286 12.81 -6.61 -41.14
N TYR A 287 12.39 -7.78 -40.64
CA TYR A 287 12.32 -8.06 -39.20
C TYR A 287 13.62 -7.74 -38.45
N ASN A 288 14.73 -8.31 -38.90
CA ASN A 288 16.05 -8.07 -38.30
C ASN A 288 16.51 -6.62 -38.49
N GLU A 289 16.22 -6.00 -39.64
CA GLU A 289 16.60 -4.60 -39.89
C GLU A 289 15.88 -3.61 -38.96
N ILE A 290 14.61 -3.88 -38.65
CA ILE A 290 13.80 -3.07 -37.74
C ILE A 290 14.34 -3.21 -36.31
N GLN A 291 14.68 -4.44 -35.88
CA GLN A 291 15.27 -4.68 -34.57
C GLN A 291 16.66 -4.05 -34.46
N ASP A 292 17.56 -4.32 -35.41
CA ASP A 292 19.00 -4.00 -35.37
C ASP A 292 19.33 -2.51 -35.61
N SER A 293 18.33 -1.64 -35.74
CA SER A 293 18.54 -0.22 -36.05
C SER A 293 19.48 0.45 -35.03
N PRO A 294 20.72 0.86 -35.42
CA PRO A 294 21.77 1.31 -34.49
C PRO A 294 21.40 2.52 -33.63
N GLN A 295 20.39 3.28 -34.06
CA GLN A 295 19.89 4.46 -33.37
C GLN A 295 19.15 4.11 -32.07
N VAL A 296 18.61 2.89 -31.95
CA VAL A 296 17.79 2.45 -30.80
C VAL A 296 18.69 1.85 -29.69
N PHE A 297 19.71 1.05 -30.05
CA PHE A 297 20.59 0.35 -29.08
C PHE A 297 21.55 1.23 -28.28
N SER A 298 21.97 2.35 -28.85
CA SER A 298 23.06 3.15 -28.28
C SER A 298 22.62 3.91 -27.00
N LEU A 299 21.32 4.16 -26.86
CA LEU A 299 20.76 5.08 -25.85
C LEU A 299 20.00 4.35 -24.73
N SER A 300 19.42 3.18 -25.01
CA SER A 300 18.70 2.36 -24.02
C SER A 300 19.59 1.91 -22.86
N LYS A 301 20.88 1.61 -23.10
CA LYS A 301 21.78 1.09 -22.06
C LYS A 301 22.22 2.11 -21.02
N GLU A 302 22.39 3.38 -21.37
CA GLU A 302 22.86 4.41 -20.44
C GLU A 302 21.71 5.00 -19.61
N ILE A 303 20.59 5.36 -20.25
CA ILE A 303 19.43 5.96 -19.59
C ILE A 303 18.73 4.96 -18.65
N SER A 304 18.56 3.70 -19.07
CA SER A 304 17.94 2.68 -18.21
C SER A 304 18.75 2.41 -16.96
N ARG A 305 20.08 2.43 -17.04
CA ARG A 305 20.95 2.14 -15.88
C ARG A 305 20.90 3.24 -14.82
N GLU A 306 20.85 4.50 -15.24
CA GLU A 306 20.77 5.64 -14.32
C GLU A 306 19.40 5.65 -13.60
N LYS A 307 18.31 5.50 -14.35
CA LYS A 307 16.95 5.47 -13.79
C LYS A 307 16.62 4.25 -12.95
N GLU A 308 17.12 3.06 -13.31
CA GLU A 308 17.00 1.86 -12.47
C GLU A 308 17.66 2.08 -11.12
N MET A 309 18.82 2.73 -11.12
CA MET A 309 19.52 3.03 -9.88
C MET A 309 18.74 4.07 -9.06
N GLU A 310 18.16 5.09 -9.67
CA GLU A 310 17.26 6.04 -8.99
C GLU A 310 16.03 5.35 -8.40
N LYS A 311 15.36 4.47 -9.15
CA LYS A 311 14.17 3.72 -8.67
C LYS A 311 14.53 2.75 -7.54
N LEU A 312 15.66 2.04 -7.66
CA LEU A 312 16.16 1.17 -6.58
C LEU A 312 16.49 1.97 -5.32
N ILE A 313 17.10 3.14 -5.47
CA ILE A 313 17.38 4.04 -4.35
C ILE A 313 16.07 4.53 -3.72
N LEU A 314 15.09 4.95 -4.52
CA LEU A 314 13.80 5.44 -4.02
C LEU A 314 13.03 4.33 -3.30
N ASN A 315 12.97 3.13 -3.87
CA ASN A 315 12.32 1.98 -3.24
C ASN A 315 13.02 1.60 -1.93
N ALA A 316 14.35 1.54 -1.92
CA ALA A 316 15.11 1.27 -0.70
C ALA A 316 14.91 2.38 0.35
N GLN A 317 14.77 3.64 -0.07
CA GLN A 317 14.44 4.77 0.83
C GLN A 317 13.03 4.65 1.40
N ASN A 318 12.04 4.29 0.60
CA ASN A 318 10.65 4.11 1.04
C ASN A 318 10.54 2.93 2.00
N GLU A 319 11.11 1.78 1.66
CA GLU A 319 11.13 0.58 2.50
C GLU A 319 11.83 0.86 3.84
N LEU A 320 12.97 1.57 3.81
CA LEU A 320 13.66 2.00 5.03
C LEU A 320 12.78 2.95 5.87
N THR A 321 12.10 3.90 5.23
CA THR A 321 11.21 4.85 5.92
C THR A 321 10.03 4.14 6.57
N GLU A 322 9.38 3.21 5.86
CA GLU A 322 8.31 2.38 6.42
C GLU A 322 8.79 1.50 7.57
N THR A 323 9.97 0.88 7.43
CA THR A 323 10.57 0.05 8.48
C THR A 323 10.85 0.88 9.73
N VAL A 324 11.42 2.08 9.60
CA VAL A 324 11.67 2.99 10.72
C VAL A 324 10.35 3.44 11.36
N ARG A 325 9.32 3.69 10.54
CA ARG A 325 8.00 4.12 11.01
C ARG A 325 7.27 3.04 11.80
N GLN A 326 7.41 1.77 11.43
CA GLN A 326 6.79 0.62 12.10
C GLN A 326 7.56 0.13 13.35
N GLN A 327 8.74 0.68 13.62
CA GLN A 327 9.45 0.41 14.87
C GLN A 327 8.66 0.99 16.06
N GLN A 328 8.52 0.23 17.16
CA GLN A 328 7.82 0.60 18.41
C GLN A 328 8.49 1.76 19.20
N GLY A 329 9.19 2.66 18.52
CA GLY A 329 9.95 3.75 19.10
C GLY A 329 10.01 4.96 18.17
N MET A 330 10.98 5.83 18.39
CA MET A 330 11.29 6.95 17.51
C MET A 330 12.81 7.03 17.36
N ILE A 331 13.29 7.15 16.14
CA ILE A 331 14.69 7.45 15.85
C ILE A 331 14.78 8.91 15.43
N PHE A 332 15.81 9.60 15.92
CA PHE A 332 16.16 10.93 15.47
C PHE A 332 17.64 11.06 15.24
N LYS A 333 18.03 12.02 14.41
CA LYS A 333 19.41 12.41 14.18
C LYS A 333 19.52 13.90 14.37
N TYR A 334 20.60 14.35 15.00
CA TYR A 334 20.91 15.77 15.07
C TYR A 334 22.39 16.05 14.78
N GLU A 335 22.64 17.26 14.31
CA GLU A 335 23.95 17.80 13.99
C GLU A 335 24.14 19.14 14.70
N LYS A 336 25.39 19.50 15.02
CA LYS A 336 25.71 20.78 15.65
C LYS A 336 26.15 21.79 14.58
N VAL A 337 25.38 22.87 14.43
CA VAL A 337 25.68 23.99 13.52
C VAL A 337 25.96 25.24 14.37
N GLY A 338 27.24 25.57 14.52
CA GLY A 338 27.68 26.55 15.53
C GLY A 338 27.44 26.01 16.94
N ASP A 339 26.65 26.72 17.74
CA ASP A 339 26.25 26.30 19.09
C ASP A 339 24.85 25.66 19.14
N ARG A 340 24.25 25.38 17.99
CA ARG A 340 22.86 24.91 17.88
C ARG A 340 22.78 23.45 17.46
N PHE A 341 21.97 22.66 18.15
CA PHE A 341 21.66 21.28 17.78
C PHE A 341 20.43 21.24 16.88
N ILE A 342 20.63 20.93 15.60
CA ILE A 342 19.58 20.88 14.58
C ILE A 342 19.24 19.43 14.29
N HIS A 343 17.97 19.06 14.42
CA HIS A 343 17.51 17.72 14.07
C HIS A 343 17.47 17.59 12.54
N THR A 344 18.10 16.56 11.99
CA THR A 344 18.20 16.30 10.55
C THR A 344 17.39 15.09 10.11
N LEU A 345 16.92 14.28 11.06
CA LEU A 345 15.99 13.17 10.86
C LEU A 345 15.18 13.00 12.15
N CYS A 346 13.91 12.66 12.04
CA CYS A 346 13.08 12.23 13.15
C CYS A 346 11.87 11.46 12.63
N ASP A 347 11.73 10.18 12.98
CA ASP A 347 10.61 9.35 12.56
C ASP A 347 10.41 8.16 13.52
N GLY A 348 9.26 7.49 13.43
CA GLY A 348 8.87 6.33 14.24
C GLY A 348 7.50 6.50 14.92
N GLU A 349 6.85 5.40 15.24
CA GLU A 349 5.50 5.36 15.84
C GLU A 349 5.37 6.28 17.06
N LEU A 350 6.40 6.30 17.91
CA LEU A 350 6.41 7.10 19.13
C LEU A 350 6.34 8.61 18.84
N LEU A 351 6.88 9.10 17.72
CA LEU A 351 6.81 10.51 17.30
C LEU A 351 5.35 10.96 17.12
N TYR A 352 4.56 10.12 16.46
CA TYR A 352 3.14 10.38 16.21
C TYR A 352 2.32 10.24 17.50
N LYS A 353 2.66 9.25 18.35
CA LYS A 353 2.00 9.04 19.66
C LYS A 353 2.14 10.25 20.57
N ILE A 354 3.27 10.96 20.51
CA ILE A 354 3.50 12.20 21.26
C ILE A 354 2.98 13.46 20.55
N GLY A 355 2.22 13.32 19.45
CA GLY A 355 1.55 14.42 18.75
C GLY A 355 2.46 15.25 17.84
N LEU A 356 3.63 14.72 17.46
CA LEU A 356 4.56 15.35 16.53
C LEU A 356 4.55 14.64 15.17
N ILE A 357 5.04 15.34 14.15
CA ILE A 357 5.26 14.81 12.80
C ILE A 357 6.67 15.21 12.34
N PRO A 358 7.32 14.46 11.42
CA PRO A 358 8.69 14.74 11.00
C PRO A 358 8.93 16.20 10.58
N GLU A 359 7.99 16.82 9.87
CA GLU A 359 8.07 18.19 9.36
C GLU A 359 8.13 19.26 10.46
N LYS A 360 7.66 18.94 11.67
CA LYS A 360 7.76 19.83 12.84
C LYS A 360 9.09 19.70 13.57
N VAL A 361 9.86 18.66 13.30
CA VAL A 361 11.11 18.35 14.02
C VAL A 361 12.32 18.57 13.13
N VAL A 362 12.28 18.12 11.88
CA VAL A 362 13.41 18.21 10.95
C VAL A 362 13.70 19.68 10.62
N GLY A 363 14.98 20.05 10.74
CA GLY A 363 15.46 21.42 10.58
C GLY A 363 15.29 22.32 11.82
N LYS A 364 14.84 21.77 12.96
CA LYS A 364 14.53 22.55 14.18
C LYS A 364 15.45 22.20 15.36
N GLU A 365 15.58 23.15 16.28
CA GLU A 365 16.23 22.96 17.58
C GLU A 365 15.23 22.43 18.61
N LEU A 366 15.71 21.85 19.72
CA LEU A 366 14.85 21.42 20.84
C LEU A 366 13.87 22.51 21.29
N LYS A 367 14.32 23.77 21.34
CA LYS A 367 13.49 24.92 21.76
C LYS A 367 12.30 25.22 20.85
N ASP A 368 12.36 24.79 19.60
CA ASP A 368 11.29 24.99 18.64
C ASP A 368 10.30 23.81 18.66
N ILE A 369 10.67 22.70 19.31
CA ILE A 369 9.93 21.43 19.32
C ILE A 369 9.19 21.21 20.65
N MET A 370 9.78 21.64 21.77
CA MET A 370 9.26 21.36 23.13
C MET A 370 9.36 22.55 24.08
N PRO A 371 8.56 22.56 25.18
CA PRO A 371 8.57 23.61 26.19
C PRO A 371 9.92 23.75 26.90
N TYR A 372 10.24 24.97 27.37
CA TYR A 372 11.54 25.29 27.96
C TYR A 372 11.93 24.41 29.16
N GLU A 373 10.95 24.02 29.97
CA GLU A 373 11.12 23.17 31.15
C GLU A 373 11.69 21.78 30.81
N ASP A 374 11.35 21.26 29.63
CA ASP A 374 11.81 19.94 29.16
C ASP A 374 13.17 19.98 28.45
N ILE A 375 13.65 21.17 28.06
CA ILE A 375 14.87 21.33 27.26
C ILE A 375 16.13 21.23 28.12
N GLN A 376 16.16 21.95 29.24
CA GLN A 376 17.34 22.12 30.07
C GLN A 376 18.00 20.79 30.48
N PRO A 377 17.27 19.78 30.98
CA PRO A 377 17.88 18.49 31.28
C PRO A 377 18.37 17.75 30.03
N LYS A 378 17.71 17.93 28.87
CA LYS A 378 18.05 17.24 27.61
C LYS A 378 19.33 17.74 26.96
N LEU A 379 19.60 19.05 27.04
CA LEU A 379 20.79 19.65 26.42
C LEU A 379 22.10 19.04 26.95
N SER A 380 22.17 18.72 28.23
CA SER A 380 23.34 18.06 28.84
C SER A 380 23.63 16.70 28.19
N TYR A 381 22.59 15.89 27.94
CA TYR A 381 22.75 14.60 27.24
C TYR A 381 23.18 14.80 25.79
N TYR A 382 22.63 15.82 25.12
CA TYR A 382 23.00 16.13 23.73
C TYR A 382 24.48 16.53 23.61
N GLU A 383 24.96 17.37 24.53
CA GLU A 383 26.36 17.78 24.59
C GLU A 383 27.30 16.62 24.90
N ARG A 384 26.95 15.77 25.88
CA ARG A 384 27.74 14.59 26.22
C ARG A 384 27.93 13.65 25.03
N ALA A 385 26.84 13.34 24.33
CA ALA A 385 26.90 12.50 23.14
C ALA A 385 27.71 13.19 22.01
N TRP A 386 27.53 14.50 21.81
CA TRP A 386 28.29 15.26 20.82
C TRP A 386 29.79 15.32 21.12
N ASN A 387 30.17 15.42 22.39
CA ASN A 387 31.55 15.40 22.86
C ASN A 387 32.19 14.00 22.80
N GLY A 388 31.44 13.00 22.32
CA GLY A 388 31.97 11.69 21.98
C GLY A 388 31.75 10.61 23.03
N GLU A 389 30.87 10.82 24.01
CA GLU A 389 30.45 9.75 24.92
C GLU A 389 29.68 8.67 24.14
N ASP A 390 30.20 7.44 24.15
CA ASP A 390 29.72 6.37 23.27
C ASP A 390 28.30 5.92 23.58
N HIS A 391 27.82 6.08 24.81
CA HIS A 391 26.49 5.65 25.23
C HIS A 391 25.93 6.62 26.26
N VAL A 392 24.97 7.45 25.84
CA VAL A 392 24.23 8.33 26.74
C VAL A 392 22.78 7.86 26.77
N SER A 393 22.23 7.58 27.94
CA SER A 393 20.82 7.20 28.09
C SER A 393 20.13 8.00 29.19
N TYR A 394 18.86 8.33 28.97
CA TYR A 394 18.04 9.02 29.96
C TYR A 394 16.55 8.67 29.81
N GLU A 395 15.83 8.64 30.93
CA GLU A 395 14.38 8.59 30.92
C GLU A 395 13.82 10.00 30.85
N GLY A 396 12.76 10.18 30.06
CA GLY A 396 12.06 11.44 29.93
C GLY A 396 10.56 11.24 29.88
N LYS A 397 9.82 12.31 30.15
CA LYS A 397 8.39 12.40 29.90
C LYS A 397 8.15 13.51 28.88
N PHE A 398 7.23 13.29 27.96
CA PHE A 398 6.75 14.34 27.08
C PHE A 398 5.27 14.07 26.77
N ALA A 399 4.44 15.10 26.94
CA ALA A 399 2.99 14.93 27.07
C ALA A 399 2.67 13.85 28.14
N ASP A 400 1.89 12.83 27.78
CA ASP A 400 1.52 11.72 28.67
C ASP A 400 2.33 10.43 28.46
N VAL A 401 3.41 10.50 27.67
CA VAL A 401 4.23 9.34 27.32
C VAL A 401 5.58 9.41 28.03
N TYR A 402 5.96 8.32 28.69
CA TYR A 402 7.30 8.13 29.22
C TYR A 402 8.14 7.40 28.18
N TYR A 403 9.39 7.85 28.00
CA TYR A 403 10.31 7.22 27.06
C TYR A 403 11.71 7.06 27.64
N LEU A 404 12.42 6.04 27.17
CA LEU A 404 13.85 5.87 27.37
C LEU A 404 14.57 6.28 26.10
N ALA A 405 15.37 7.35 26.17
CA ALA A 405 16.21 7.81 25.07
C ALA A 405 17.63 7.23 25.20
N SER A 406 18.21 6.80 24.08
CA SER A 406 19.62 6.41 23.97
C SER A 406 20.26 7.16 22.81
N LEU A 407 21.41 7.82 23.06
CA LEU A 407 22.15 8.60 22.08
C LEU A 407 23.49 7.92 21.77
N ARG A 408 23.84 7.90 20.48
CA ARG A 408 25.07 7.31 19.94
C ARG A 408 25.74 8.29 18.96
N PRO A 409 27.01 8.68 19.17
CA PRO A 409 27.74 9.52 18.22
C PRO A 409 28.09 8.77 16.94
N VAL A 410 27.94 9.44 15.81
CA VAL A 410 28.37 8.99 14.48
C VAL A 410 29.66 9.69 14.12
N ARG A 411 30.75 8.92 14.01
CA ARG A 411 32.08 9.44 13.74
C ARG A 411 32.48 9.26 12.27
N LYS A 412 33.10 10.29 11.68
CA LYS A 412 33.74 10.22 10.35
C LYS A 412 35.13 10.84 10.44
N GLY A 413 36.17 10.04 10.23
CA GLY A 413 37.57 10.49 10.36
C GLY A 413 37.99 10.80 11.81
N GLY A 414 37.37 10.14 12.80
CA GLY A 414 37.67 10.35 14.23
C GLY A 414 36.87 11.46 14.90
N GLU A 415 36.27 12.36 14.13
CA GLU A 415 35.41 13.43 14.64
C GLU A 415 33.93 13.02 14.65
N VAL A 416 33.18 13.44 15.66
CA VAL A 416 31.72 13.31 15.70
C VAL A 416 31.11 14.26 14.67
N LYS A 417 30.35 13.72 13.72
CA LYS A 417 29.64 14.51 12.69
C LYS A 417 28.14 14.59 12.91
N ALA A 418 27.58 13.60 13.60
CA ALA A 418 26.16 13.57 13.95
C ALA A 418 25.99 12.74 15.23
N VAL A 419 24.82 12.83 15.84
CA VAL A 419 24.39 11.90 16.89
C VAL A 419 23.05 11.30 16.47
N ILE A 420 22.91 9.99 16.63
CA ILE A 420 21.66 9.25 16.45
C ILE A 420 21.08 9.00 17.83
N GLY A 421 19.81 9.35 18.02
CA GLY A 421 19.02 9.03 19.19
C GLY A 421 17.92 8.03 18.86
N SER A 422 17.65 7.11 19.78
CA SER A 422 16.49 6.22 19.74
C SER A 422 15.69 6.36 21.03
N CYS A 423 14.39 6.56 20.94
CA CYS A 423 13.45 6.60 22.05
C CYS A 423 12.55 5.37 21.98
N VAL A 424 12.34 4.72 23.13
CA VAL A 424 11.38 3.62 23.28
C VAL A 424 10.34 4.02 24.31
N ASP A 425 9.07 3.70 24.07
CA ASP A 425 7.98 3.94 25.02
C ASP A 425 8.15 3.03 26.25
N ILE A 426 8.16 3.63 27.43
CA ILE A 426 8.24 2.92 28.73
C ILE A 426 7.04 3.25 29.63
N THR A 427 5.95 3.75 29.06
CA THR A 427 4.75 4.19 29.79
C THR A 427 4.09 3.05 30.54
N GLU A 428 3.90 1.90 29.90
CA GLU A 428 3.33 0.70 30.54
C GLU A 428 4.19 0.25 31.73
N ARG A 429 5.52 0.19 31.53
CA ARG A 429 6.48 -0.12 32.60
C ARG A 429 6.33 0.84 33.78
N LYS A 430 6.19 2.15 33.52
CA LYS A 430 6.01 3.17 34.58
C LYS A 430 4.66 3.05 35.29
N GLN A 431 3.60 2.65 34.58
CA GLN A 431 2.29 2.44 35.18
C GLN A 431 2.29 1.22 36.10
N ILE A 432 2.89 0.11 35.66
CA ILE A 432 3.07 -1.09 36.49
C ILE A 432 3.89 -0.78 37.74
N GLU A 433 5.00 -0.06 37.60
CA GLU A 433 5.85 0.36 38.73
C GLU A 433 5.04 1.17 39.75
N LYS A 434 4.21 2.11 39.29
CA LYS A 434 3.36 2.94 40.16
C LYS A 434 2.25 2.14 40.85
N GLU A 435 1.59 1.24 40.12
CA GLU A 435 0.55 0.36 40.66
C GLU A 435 1.11 -0.60 41.71
N LEU A 436 2.32 -1.13 41.49
CA LEU A 436 3.01 -1.99 42.44
C LEU A 436 3.31 -1.23 43.74
N ILE A 437 3.85 0.00 43.64
CA ILE A 437 4.12 0.86 44.81
C ILE A 437 2.81 1.17 45.57
N GLN A 438 1.72 1.45 44.84
CA GLN A 438 0.43 1.75 45.44
C GLN A 438 -0.19 0.51 46.11
N SER A 439 -0.09 -0.66 45.48
CA SER A 439 -0.54 -1.93 46.04
C SER A 439 0.26 -2.28 47.30
N GLU A 440 1.58 -2.14 47.28
CA GLU A 440 2.42 -2.37 48.47
C GLU A 440 2.05 -1.43 49.62
N SER A 441 1.83 -0.15 49.32
CA SER A 441 1.42 0.85 50.31
C SER A 441 0.03 0.57 50.88
N MET A 442 -0.92 0.14 50.04
CA MET A 442 -2.27 -0.23 50.45
C MET A 442 -2.26 -1.49 51.33
N HIS A 443 -1.52 -2.53 50.94
CA HIS A 443 -1.38 -3.74 51.75
C HIS A 443 -0.79 -3.42 53.13
N ARG A 444 0.24 -2.57 53.20
CA ARG A 444 0.84 -2.14 54.47
C ARG A 444 -0.18 -1.39 55.33
N PHE A 445 -0.95 -0.47 54.76
CA PHE A 445 -1.98 0.27 55.48
C PHE A 445 -3.08 -0.65 56.03
N VAL A 446 -3.54 -1.64 55.27
CA VAL A 446 -4.53 -2.62 55.74
C VAL A 446 -3.97 -3.39 56.92
N LEU A 447 -2.76 -3.94 56.81
CA LEU A 447 -2.12 -4.72 57.87
C LEU A 447 -1.94 -3.92 59.17
N ASP A 448 -1.64 -2.62 59.07
CA ASP A 448 -1.48 -1.73 60.22
C ASP A 448 -2.82 -1.40 60.94
N HIS A 449 -3.97 -1.57 60.28
CA HIS A 449 -5.30 -1.20 60.80
C HIS A 449 -6.25 -2.38 61.02
N VAL A 450 -5.78 -3.62 60.86
CA VAL A 450 -6.55 -4.80 61.25
C VAL A 450 -6.48 -4.96 62.77
N ASN A 451 -7.63 -4.91 63.45
CA ASN A 451 -7.72 -5.15 64.91
C ASN A 451 -7.43 -6.61 65.32
N ASP A 452 -7.32 -7.51 64.34
CA ASP A 452 -6.98 -8.91 64.58
C ASP A 452 -5.45 -9.05 64.76
N LEU A 453 -5.06 -9.98 65.61
CA LEU A 453 -3.67 -10.38 65.82
C LEU A 453 -3.19 -11.13 64.58
N ILE A 454 -2.36 -10.51 63.74
CA ILE A 454 -1.77 -11.19 62.58
C ILE A 454 -0.33 -11.53 62.91
N ILE A 455 0.00 -12.82 62.92
CA ILE A 455 1.36 -13.30 63.16
C ILE A 455 1.75 -14.22 62.00
N THR A 456 2.90 -13.98 61.38
CA THR A 456 3.48 -14.91 60.40
C THR A 456 4.63 -15.66 61.02
N LEU A 457 4.65 -16.98 60.81
CA LEU A 457 5.65 -17.90 61.35
C LEU A 457 6.44 -18.55 60.22
N ASP A 458 7.71 -18.86 60.49
CA ASP A 458 8.51 -19.75 59.65
C ASP A 458 8.13 -21.24 59.88
N PRO A 459 8.72 -22.20 59.14
CA PRO A 459 8.45 -23.63 59.34
C PRO A 459 8.84 -24.20 60.71
N HIS A 460 9.61 -23.47 61.51
CA HIS A 460 10.05 -23.84 62.87
C HIS A 460 9.27 -23.10 63.97
N ASP A 461 8.13 -22.50 63.63
CA ASP A 461 7.26 -21.75 64.55
C ASP A 461 7.93 -20.49 65.14
N ILE A 462 8.88 -19.89 64.41
CA ILE A 462 9.52 -18.62 64.75
C ILE A 462 8.74 -17.44 64.16
N ILE A 463 8.46 -16.43 64.98
CA ILE A 463 7.73 -15.23 64.57
C ILE A 463 8.55 -14.40 63.59
N MET A 464 8.09 -14.32 62.34
CA MET A 464 8.71 -13.52 61.27
C MET A 464 8.09 -12.13 61.15
N TYR A 465 6.79 -12.02 61.46
CA TYR A 465 6.02 -10.78 61.42
C TYR A 465 4.92 -10.83 62.47
N ALA A 466 4.59 -9.68 63.07
CA ALA A 466 3.45 -9.50 63.95
C ALA A 466 2.81 -8.12 63.69
N SER A 467 1.47 -8.05 63.63
CA SER A 467 0.75 -6.79 63.44
C SER A 467 0.86 -5.89 64.68
N PRO A 468 0.73 -4.55 64.54
CA PRO A 468 0.73 -3.63 65.68
C PRO A 468 -0.29 -3.96 66.77
N SER A 469 -1.43 -4.56 66.41
CA SER A 469 -2.46 -4.99 67.38
C SER A 469 -1.96 -6.05 68.37
N VAL A 470 -0.86 -6.75 68.09
CA VAL A 470 -0.20 -7.63 69.08
C VAL A 470 0.30 -6.83 70.28
N GLU A 471 0.86 -5.64 70.05
CA GLU A 471 1.28 -4.74 71.13
C GLU A 471 0.08 -4.14 71.85
N GLU A 472 -0.98 -3.77 71.12
CA GLU A 472 -2.19 -3.19 71.71
C GLU A 472 -2.98 -4.19 72.57
N ILE A 473 -3.07 -5.46 72.14
CA ILE A 473 -3.93 -6.48 72.77
C ILE A 473 -3.15 -7.33 73.77
N LEU A 474 -1.92 -7.74 73.45
CA LEU A 474 -1.11 -8.62 74.31
C LEU A 474 -0.04 -7.83 75.10
N GLY A 475 0.22 -6.57 74.76
CA GLY A 475 1.15 -5.71 75.49
C GLY A 475 2.63 -5.94 75.17
N TYR A 476 2.96 -6.83 74.23
CA TYR A 476 4.34 -7.07 73.81
C TYR A 476 4.76 -6.14 72.67
N PRO A 477 5.86 -5.38 72.82
CA PRO A 477 6.44 -4.67 71.69
C PRO A 477 6.75 -5.63 70.54
N VAL A 478 6.25 -5.34 69.33
CA VAL A 478 6.39 -6.25 68.16
C VAL A 478 7.86 -6.62 67.90
N GLN A 479 8.77 -5.67 68.10
CA GLN A 479 10.22 -5.86 67.96
C GLN A 479 10.84 -6.87 68.93
N ASP A 480 10.22 -7.08 70.10
CA ASP A 480 10.74 -7.98 71.15
C ASP A 480 10.29 -9.43 70.96
N ILE A 481 9.23 -9.65 70.16
CA ILE A 481 8.67 -10.97 69.88
C ILE A 481 9.12 -11.54 68.53
N ILE A 482 9.50 -10.69 67.58
CA ILE A 482 10.06 -11.14 66.29
C ILE A 482 11.35 -11.94 66.55
N GLY A 483 11.45 -13.11 65.95
CA GLY A 483 12.57 -14.05 66.13
C GLY A 483 12.40 -15.02 67.31
N ASN A 484 11.37 -14.86 68.15
CA ASN A 484 11.05 -15.82 69.20
C ASN A 484 10.11 -16.92 68.70
N SER A 485 10.12 -18.07 69.38
CA SER A 485 9.13 -19.11 69.12
C SER A 485 7.76 -18.69 69.68
N ILE A 486 6.71 -18.83 68.87
CA ILE A 486 5.33 -18.52 69.29
C ILE A 486 4.88 -19.37 70.48
N GLN A 487 5.50 -20.55 70.69
CA GLN A 487 5.20 -21.44 71.82
C GLN A 487 5.45 -20.79 73.19
N ASN A 488 6.30 -19.77 73.25
CA ASN A 488 6.58 -19.04 74.49
C ASN A 488 5.37 -18.22 74.99
N TYR A 489 4.40 -17.95 74.11
CA TYR A 489 3.28 -17.06 74.38
C TYR A 489 1.92 -17.79 74.36
N MET A 490 1.92 -19.10 74.14
CA MET A 490 0.72 -19.94 74.07
C MET A 490 0.57 -20.82 75.31
N SER A 491 -0.67 -21.12 75.69
CA SER A 491 -0.95 -22.15 76.69
C SER A 491 -0.43 -23.53 76.21
N SER A 492 0.21 -24.29 77.10
CA SER A 492 0.90 -25.53 76.72
C SER A 492 -0.06 -26.58 76.15
N GLY A 493 -0.15 -26.71 74.81
CA GLY A 493 -0.97 -27.76 74.20
C GLY A 493 -1.20 -27.70 72.68
N PHE A 494 -1.05 -26.55 72.02
CA PHE A 494 -1.61 -26.36 70.68
C PHE A 494 -0.88 -27.09 69.52
N LEU A 495 0.46 -27.01 69.43
CA LEU A 495 1.20 -27.48 68.24
C LEU A 495 1.47 -29.00 68.17
N LYS A 496 0.91 -29.83 69.07
CA LYS A 496 1.10 -31.29 69.03
C LYS A 496 0.16 -32.05 68.09
N LYS A 497 -0.68 -31.39 67.30
CA LYS A 497 -1.58 -32.03 66.33
C LYS A 497 -1.19 -31.69 64.89
N GLU A 498 -0.52 -32.62 64.22
CA GLU A 498 -0.21 -32.61 62.77
C GLU A 498 -1.45 -32.74 61.84
N LYS A 499 -2.62 -32.27 62.28
CA LYS A 499 -3.83 -32.18 61.45
C LYS A 499 -4.64 -30.95 61.86
N LEU A 500 -4.20 -29.77 61.43
CA LEU A 500 -5.09 -28.62 61.28
C LEU A 500 -5.62 -28.65 59.84
N ASP A 501 -6.84 -29.14 59.67
CA ASP A 501 -7.60 -28.91 58.43
C ASP A 501 -7.93 -27.41 58.35
N SER A 502 -7.71 -26.81 57.19
CA SER A 502 -7.72 -25.37 56.90
C SER A 502 -9.11 -24.68 56.98
N SER A 503 -9.98 -25.08 57.91
CA SER A 503 -11.38 -24.63 57.93
C SER A 503 -12.07 -24.62 59.31
N ASN A 504 -11.38 -24.90 60.41
CA ASN A 504 -12.02 -24.83 61.73
C ASN A 504 -11.50 -23.67 62.55
N ASP A 505 -12.40 -22.85 63.08
CA ASP A 505 -12.10 -21.83 64.09
C ASP A 505 -11.62 -22.53 65.38
N TYR A 506 -10.41 -22.19 65.83
CA TYR A 506 -9.86 -22.72 67.08
C TYR A 506 -9.91 -21.64 68.17
N HIS A 507 -10.50 -21.94 69.33
CA HIS A 507 -10.37 -21.06 70.50
C HIS A 507 -9.10 -21.41 71.26
N GLU A 508 -8.21 -20.45 71.42
CA GLU A 508 -6.97 -20.62 72.18
C GLU A 508 -6.76 -19.42 73.11
N GLN A 509 -5.98 -19.64 74.16
CA GLN A 509 -5.59 -18.58 75.08
C GLN A 509 -4.13 -18.17 74.85
N LEU A 510 -3.94 -16.90 74.50
CA LEU A 510 -2.62 -16.27 74.41
C LEU A 510 -2.32 -15.57 75.73
N GLN A 511 -1.07 -15.67 76.19
CA GLN A 511 -0.65 -15.01 77.41
C GLN A 511 -0.24 -13.56 77.12
N ASP A 512 -0.81 -12.58 77.81
CA ASP A 512 -0.39 -11.18 77.75
C ASP A 512 0.94 -10.95 78.52
N ILE A 513 1.54 -9.77 78.36
CA ILE A 513 2.80 -9.39 79.03
C ILE A 513 2.71 -9.41 80.57
N ASN A 514 1.50 -9.32 81.14
CA ASN A 514 1.25 -9.36 82.58
C ASN A 514 0.98 -10.78 83.11
N GLY A 515 0.97 -11.78 82.21
CA GLY A 515 0.73 -13.17 82.52
C GLY A 515 -0.74 -13.61 82.53
N ASN A 516 -1.68 -12.74 82.14
CA ASN A 516 -3.09 -13.08 82.01
C ASN A 516 -3.36 -13.81 80.69
N MET A 517 -4.42 -14.60 80.65
CA MET A 517 -4.82 -15.36 79.47
C MET A 517 -5.91 -14.60 78.71
N VAL A 518 -5.66 -14.29 77.42
CA VAL A 518 -6.59 -13.63 76.50
C VAL A 518 -7.19 -14.70 75.59
N ASP A 519 -8.51 -14.86 75.61
CA ASP A 519 -9.23 -15.74 74.71
C ASP A 519 -9.26 -15.14 73.29
N VAL A 520 -8.67 -15.88 72.35
CA VAL A 520 -8.55 -15.50 70.95
C VAL A 520 -9.09 -16.62 70.08
N GLU A 521 -9.99 -16.28 69.15
CA GLU A 521 -10.38 -17.15 68.05
C GLU A 521 -9.31 -17.08 66.97
N ILE A 522 -8.62 -18.20 66.74
CA ILE A 522 -7.48 -18.29 65.85
C ILE A 522 -7.87 -19.03 64.58
N ILE A 523 -7.65 -18.36 63.45
CA ILE A 523 -7.62 -18.96 62.13
C ILE A 523 -6.16 -19.16 61.76
N PHE A 524 -5.85 -20.33 61.22
CA PHE A 524 -4.50 -20.74 60.87
C PHE A 524 -4.46 -21.19 59.42
N ASP A 525 -3.55 -20.62 58.64
CA ASP A 525 -3.36 -21.00 57.24
C ASP A 525 -1.87 -21.27 56.95
N SER A 526 -1.61 -22.20 56.05
CA SER A 526 -0.26 -22.64 55.68
C SER A 526 0.02 -22.33 54.22
N LEU A 527 1.08 -21.57 53.97
CA LEU A 527 1.55 -21.24 52.64
C LEU A 527 2.65 -22.22 52.24
N PHE A 528 2.46 -22.86 51.10
CA PHE A 528 3.41 -23.80 50.49
C PHE A 528 4.03 -23.16 49.25
N ASP A 529 5.30 -23.46 49.00
CA ASP A 529 5.96 -23.08 47.75
C ASP A 529 5.45 -23.92 46.56
N ASP A 530 5.91 -23.58 45.34
CA ASP A 530 5.52 -24.26 44.10
C ASP A 530 5.87 -25.76 44.09
N ASP A 531 6.79 -26.20 44.96
CA ASP A 531 7.23 -27.60 45.13
C ASP A 531 6.47 -28.33 46.26
N GLY A 532 5.54 -27.65 46.95
CA GLY A 532 4.70 -28.20 48.00
C GLY A 532 5.37 -28.28 49.38
N HIS A 533 6.51 -27.62 49.57
CA HIS A 533 7.14 -27.47 50.88
C HIS A 533 6.51 -26.32 51.64
N LEU A 534 6.32 -26.49 52.96
CA LEU A 534 5.80 -25.44 53.81
C LEU A 534 6.79 -24.27 53.86
N GLU A 535 6.37 -23.11 53.35
CA GLU A 535 7.18 -21.89 53.35
C GLU A 535 6.92 -21.06 54.61
N LYS A 536 5.63 -20.82 54.92
CA LYS A 536 5.20 -19.95 56.04
C LYS A 536 3.87 -20.40 56.60
N ARG A 537 3.58 -19.98 57.83
CA ARG A 537 2.25 -20.12 58.44
C ARG A 537 1.72 -18.76 58.84
N VAL A 538 0.45 -18.49 58.58
CA VAL A 538 -0.22 -17.24 58.95
C VAL A 538 -1.26 -17.55 60.01
N LEU A 539 -1.14 -16.86 61.14
CA LEU A 539 -2.04 -16.94 62.27
C LEU A 539 -2.81 -15.61 62.34
N ILE A 540 -4.15 -15.69 62.29
CA ILE A 540 -5.05 -14.55 62.44
C ILE A 540 -5.89 -14.80 63.70
N GLY A 541 -5.70 -13.98 64.72
CA GLY A 541 -6.38 -14.11 66.01
C GLY A 541 -7.38 -12.98 66.26
N ARG A 542 -8.65 -13.31 66.46
CA ARG A 542 -9.72 -12.40 66.86
C ARG A 542 -9.99 -12.49 68.36
N PRO A 543 -9.74 -11.44 69.16
CA PRO A 543 -10.05 -11.47 70.58
C PRO A 543 -11.57 -11.49 70.82
N HIS A 544 -12.05 -12.39 71.68
CA HIS A 544 -13.46 -12.42 72.08
C HIS A 544 -13.75 -11.29 73.09
N SER A 545 -14.32 -10.20 72.58
CA SER A 545 -14.87 -9.05 73.33
C SER A 545 -13.84 -8.01 73.82
N PHE A 546 -13.98 -6.81 73.27
CA PHE A 546 -13.48 -5.57 73.87
C PHE A 546 -14.15 -5.34 75.24
N VAL A 547 -13.41 -5.45 76.33
CA VAL A 547 -13.64 -4.58 77.49
C VAL A 547 -12.65 -3.44 77.36
N LYS A 548 -13.14 -2.30 76.87
CA LYS A 548 -12.47 -1.00 77.07
C LYS A 548 -12.25 -0.83 78.57
N ILE A 549 -11.00 -0.63 78.98
CA ILE A 549 -10.68 0.21 80.14
C ILE A 549 -10.06 1.49 79.58
#